data_AF-A0A0G4LJJ5-F1
#
_entry.id   AF-A0A0G4LJJ5-F1
#
_cell.length_a   1.000
_cell.length_b   1.000
_cell.length_c   1.000
_cell.angle_alpha   90.00
_cell.angle_beta   90.00
_cell.angle_gamma   90.00
#
_symmetry.space_group_name_H-M   'P 1'
#
loop_
_entity.id
_entity.type
_entity.pdbx_description
1 polymer ?
#
loop_
_entity_poly.entity_id
_entity_poly.type
_entity_poly.pdbx_seq_one_letter_code
_entity_poly.pdbx_strand_id
1 'polypeptide(L)'
;MAALALLPLAMRMGGPREAIWHAIIRKNHGATHFIVGRDHAGPGKNKDGKDWYGAYDAQIAVQKYQEELGIKMVEFQEMIYIPDRDEYQPANEIAP
;
A
#
# COMPACT_ATOMS: atom_id res chain seq x y z
N MET A 1 18.41 -1.46 -12.07
CA MET A 1 18.32 0.00 -12.27
C MET A 1 16.98 0.48 -11.74
N ALA A 2 16.94 1.63 -11.08
CA ALA A 2 15.69 2.29 -10.67
C ALA A 2 15.41 3.48 -11.61
N ALA A 3 14.14 3.82 -11.80
CA ALA A 3 13.71 4.97 -12.57
C ALA A 3 12.82 5.87 -11.70
N LEU A 4 12.91 7.18 -11.90
CA LEU A 4 12.08 8.18 -11.24
C LEU A 4 11.15 8.83 -12.28
N ALA A 5 9.85 8.80 -12.01
CA ALA A 5 8.84 9.48 -12.81
C ALA A 5 7.80 10.12 -11.89
N LEU A 6 7.48 11.40 -12.12
CA LEU A 6 6.49 12.13 -11.33
C LEU A 6 5.08 11.75 -11.79
N LEU A 7 4.18 11.55 -10.82
CA LEU A 7 2.77 11.27 -11.09
C LEU A 7 1.92 12.48 -10.65
N PRO A 8 1.35 13.27 -11.59
CA PRO A 8 0.54 14.45 -11.28
C PRO A 8 -0.89 14.06 -10.86
N LEU A 9 -1.02 13.12 -9.92
CA LEU A 9 -2.29 12.63 -9.40
C LEU A 9 -2.79 13.53 -8.28
N ALA A 10 -4.00 14.06 -8.41
CA ALA A 10 -4.72 14.62 -7.27
C ALA A 10 -5.25 13.46 -6.41
N MET A 11 -4.58 13.14 -5.31
CA MET A 11 -5.01 12.08 -4.39
C MET A 11 -6.33 12.44 -3.70
N ARG A 12 -7.12 11.42 -3.35
CA ARG A 12 -8.43 11.59 -2.68
C ARG A 12 -8.43 11.12 -1.22
N MET A 13 -7.36 10.47 -0.79
CA MET A 13 -7.25 9.79 0.49
C MET A 13 -8.38 8.77 0.70
N GLY A 14 -8.72 8.03 -0.34
CA GLY A 14 -9.85 7.08 -0.40
C GLY A 14 -9.52 5.65 0.02
N GLY A 15 -8.37 5.43 0.68
CA GLY A 15 -7.94 4.15 1.24
C GLY A 15 -8.10 2.99 0.24
N PRO A 16 -8.90 1.95 0.55
CA PRO A 16 -9.06 0.78 -0.30
C PRO A 16 -9.48 1.07 -1.75
N ARG A 17 -10.37 2.04 -1.97
CA ARG A 17 -10.81 2.40 -3.33
C ARG A 17 -9.69 3.09 -4.12
N GLU A 18 -8.91 3.92 -3.46
CA GLU A 18 -7.78 4.61 -4.08
C GLU A 18 -6.60 3.67 -4.33
N ALA A 19 -6.41 2.63 -3.51
CA ALA A 19 -5.43 1.58 -3.77
C ALA A 19 -5.70 0.83 -5.09
N ILE A 20 -6.97 0.48 -5.34
CA ILE A 20 -7.41 -0.09 -6.63
C ILE A 20 -7.17 0.92 -7.77
N TRP A 21 -7.54 2.18 -7.58
CA TRP A 21 -7.30 3.23 -8.58
C TRP A 21 -5.82 3.41 -8.90
N HIS A 22 -4.96 3.41 -7.88
CA HIS A 22 -3.51 3.46 -8.03
C HIS A 22 -2.97 2.27 -8.83
N ALA A 23 -3.46 1.06 -8.58
CA ALA A 23 -3.05 -0.14 -9.32
C ALA A 23 -3.35 0.00 -10.83
N ILE A 24 -4.55 0.49 -11.18
CA ILE A 24 -4.94 0.77 -12.58
C ILE A 24 -4.02 1.83 -13.19
N ILE A 25 -3.80 2.95 -12.49
CA ILE A 25 -2.93 4.02 -12.98
C ILE A 25 -1.52 3.47 -13.26
N ARG A 26 -0.95 2.68 -12.34
CA ARG A 26 0.41 2.14 -12.50
C ARG A 26 0.50 1.10 -13.60
N LYS A 27 -0.51 0.26 -13.79
CA LYS A 27 -0.63 -0.63 -14.95
C LYS A 27 -0.58 0.16 -16.25
N ASN A 28 -1.34 1.25 -16.35
CA ASN A 28 -1.36 2.11 -17.54
C ASN A 28 0.00 2.79 -17.79
N HIS A 29 0.83 2.96 -16.76
CA HIS A 29 2.21 3.43 -16.86
C HIS A 29 3.23 2.29 -17.09
N GLY A 30 2.77 1.07 -17.37
CA GLY A 30 3.61 -0.07 -17.73
C GLY A 30 4.13 -0.91 -16.56
N ALA A 31 3.68 -0.65 -15.33
CA ALA A 31 4.07 -1.48 -14.19
C ALA A 31 3.39 -2.86 -14.24
N THR A 32 4.14 -3.93 -14.00
CA THR A 32 3.62 -5.30 -13.86
C THR A 32 3.29 -5.66 -12.40
N HIS A 33 3.89 -4.93 -11.46
CA HIS A 33 3.72 -5.11 -10.03
C HIS A 33 3.41 -3.78 -9.35
N PHE A 34 2.65 -3.82 -8.26
CA PHE A 34 2.29 -2.65 -7.46
C PHE A 34 2.38 -2.93 -5.96
N ILE A 35 3.18 -2.15 -5.25
CA ILE A 35 3.37 -2.30 -3.81
C ILE A 35 2.17 -1.70 -3.06
N VAL A 36 1.64 -2.44 -2.08
CA VAL A 36 0.59 -1.99 -1.16
C VAL A 36 0.99 -2.33 0.27
N GLY A 37 1.24 -1.29 1.08
CA GLY A 37 1.64 -1.42 2.48
C GLY A 37 0.52 -1.11 3.48
N ARG A 38 0.89 -0.96 4.76
CA ARG A 38 0.02 -0.50 5.84
C ARG A 38 -0.59 0.88 5.54
N ASP A 39 -1.88 1.07 5.81
CA ASP A 39 -2.66 2.30 5.66
C ASP A 39 -2.60 2.94 4.26
N HIS A 40 -2.43 2.14 3.20
CA HIS A 40 -2.26 2.65 1.84
C HIS A 40 -3.41 3.58 1.41
N ALA A 41 -3.06 4.83 1.08
CA ALA A 41 -3.98 5.92 0.74
C ALA A 41 -5.02 6.26 1.83
N GLY A 42 -4.79 5.87 3.09
CA GLY A 42 -5.64 6.26 4.23
C GLY A 42 -5.35 7.70 4.72
N PRO A 43 -6.37 8.49 5.11
CA PRO A 43 -6.19 9.82 5.70
C PRO A 43 -5.92 9.78 7.22
N GLY A 44 -5.62 8.61 7.78
CA GLY A 44 -5.39 8.42 9.22
C GLY A 44 -6.68 8.40 10.03
N LYS A 45 -6.70 9.15 11.12
CA LYS A 45 -7.79 9.14 12.13
C LYS A 45 -8.77 10.29 11.94
N ASN A 46 -10.02 10.05 12.29
CA ASN A 46 -11.04 11.08 12.40
C ASN A 46 -10.91 11.86 13.73
N LYS A 47 -11.79 12.86 13.92
CA LYS A 47 -11.80 13.72 15.12
C LYS A 47 -12.00 12.97 16.45
N ASP A 48 -12.53 11.75 16.39
CA ASP A 48 -12.81 10.91 17.56
C ASP A 48 -11.68 9.86 17.77
N GLY A 49 -10.56 9.98 17.04
CA GLY A 49 -9.40 9.10 17.17
C GLY A 49 -9.55 7.73 16.48
N LYS A 50 -10.60 7.53 15.69
CA LYS A 50 -10.85 6.28 14.96
C LYS A 50 -10.28 6.37 13.54
N ASP A 51 -9.56 5.35 13.10
CA ASP A 51 -9.06 5.27 11.73
C ASP A 51 -10.21 5.26 10.71
N TRP A 52 -10.04 5.98 9.60
CA TRP A 52 -11.01 6.01 8.50
C TRP A 52 -11.12 4.65 7.78
N TYR A 53 -10.00 3.90 7.75
CA TYR A 53 -9.87 2.58 7.16
C TYR A 53 -9.00 1.71 8.07
N GLY A 54 -9.18 0.39 8.02
CA GLY A 54 -8.27 -0.54 8.69
C GLY A 54 -6.89 -0.58 8.04
N ALA A 55 -5.87 -0.92 8.85
CA ALA A 55 -4.46 -0.92 8.49
C ALA A 55 -4.12 -1.67 7.20
N TYR A 56 -4.85 -2.73 6.87
CA TYR A 56 -4.60 -3.58 5.71
C TYR A 56 -5.80 -3.70 4.77
N ASP A 57 -6.85 -2.89 4.94
CA ASP A 57 -8.07 -2.92 4.12
C ASP A 57 -7.76 -2.69 2.63
N ALA A 58 -6.75 -1.89 2.34
CA ALA A 58 -6.30 -1.62 0.97
C ALA A 58 -5.68 -2.86 0.29
N GLN A 59 -4.94 -3.68 1.03
CA GLN A 59 -4.37 -4.92 0.52
C GLN A 59 -5.49 -5.91 0.19
N ILE A 60 -6.45 -6.08 1.10
CA ILE A 60 -7.62 -6.94 0.88
C ILE A 60 -8.39 -6.51 -0.38
N ALA A 61 -8.61 -5.20 -0.55
CA ALA A 61 -9.33 -4.67 -1.69
C ALA A 61 -8.58 -4.87 -3.02
N VAL A 62 -7.28 -4.61 -3.09
CA VAL A 62 -6.49 -4.83 -4.31
C VAL A 62 -6.36 -6.32 -4.62
N GLN A 63 -6.09 -7.16 -3.61
CA GLN A 63 -6.00 -8.60 -3.77
C GLN A 63 -7.28 -9.20 -4.37
N LYS A 64 -8.45 -8.74 -3.89
CA LYS A 64 -9.76 -9.18 -4.40
C LYS A 64 -9.91 -9.00 -5.91
N TYR A 65 -9.37 -7.92 -6.48
CA TYR A 65 -9.52 -7.59 -7.90
C TYR A 65 -8.22 -7.81 -8.71
N GLN A 66 -7.17 -8.38 -8.12
CA GLN A 66 -5.84 -8.44 -8.74
C GLN A 66 -5.85 -9.04 -10.17
N GLU A 67 -6.61 -10.10 -10.37
CA GLU A 67 -6.74 -10.77 -11.68
C GLU A 67 -7.43 -9.85 -12.70
N GLU A 68 -8.54 -9.22 -12.32
CA GLU A 68 -9.25 -8.26 -13.18
C GLU A 68 -8.42 -7.00 -13.47
N LEU A 69 -7.65 -6.55 -12.48
CA LEU A 69 -6.77 -5.39 -12.61
C LEU A 69 -5.61 -5.67 -13.56
N GLY A 70 -5.13 -6.91 -13.67
CA GLY A 70 -4.02 -7.30 -14.53
C GLY A 70 -2.69 -6.68 -14.11
N ILE A 71 -2.48 -6.52 -12.80
CA ILE A 71 -1.24 -6.06 -12.17
C ILE A 71 -1.07 -6.81 -10.85
N LYS A 72 0.12 -7.35 -10.57
CA LYS A 72 0.36 -8.15 -9.37
C LYS A 72 0.64 -7.26 -8.17
N MET A 73 -0.13 -7.42 -7.10
CA MET A 73 0.15 -6.78 -5.82
C MET A 73 1.41 -7.39 -5.21
N VAL A 74 2.25 -6.53 -4.62
CA VAL A 74 3.34 -6.93 -3.72
C VAL A 74 2.99 -6.38 -2.35
N GLU A 75 2.62 -7.27 -1.45
CA GLU A 75 2.23 -6.93 -0.08
C GLU A 75 3.46 -6.62 0.77
N PHE A 76 3.34 -5.61 1.65
CA PHE A 76 4.28 -5.37 2.73
C PHE A 76 3.53 -5.16 4.04
N GLN A 77 3.96 -5.84 5.10
CA GLN A 77 3.56 -5.55 6.46
C GLN A 77 4.31 -4.31 6.98
N GLU A 78 3.90 -3.78 8.12
CA GLU A 78 4.60 -2.66 8.77
C GLU A 78 6.08 -2.99 8.97
N MET A 79 6.98 -2.12 8.48
CA MET A 79 8.41 -2.31 8.64
C MET A 79 8.88 -1.68 9.96
N ILE A 80 9.54 -2.47 10.80
CA ILE A 80 10.06 -2.06 12.10
C ILE A 80 11.59 -2.03 12.04
N TYR A 81 12.19 -0.98 12.59
CA TYR A 81 13.63 -0.90 12.78
C TYR A 81 14.05 -1.72 14.00
N ILE A 82 15.08 -2.57 13.84
CA ILE A 82 15.67 -3.39 14.90
C ILE A 82 17.04 -2.80 15.27
N PRO A 83 17.16 -2.05 16.38
CA PRO A 83 18.40 -1.34 16.71
C PRO A 83 19.62 -2.25 16.89
N ASP A 84 19.42 -3.42 17.50
CA ASP A 84 20.51 -4.37 17.79
C ASP A 84 21.14 -4.97 16.52
N ARG A 85 20.44 -4.88 15.39
CA ARG A 85 20.84 -5.45 14.09
C ARG A 85 21.05 -4.40 13.00
N ASP A 86 20.72 -3.14 13.29
CA ASP A 86 20.72 -2.04 12.34
C ASP A 86 20.00 -2.36 11.02
N GLU A 87 18.81 -2.97 11.11
CA GLU A 87 18.04 -3.41 9.95
C GLU A 87 16.55 -3.15 10.11
N TYR A 88 15.80 -3.20 9.00
CA TYR A 88 14.35 -3.14 9.00
C TYR A 88 13.77 -4.50 8.65
N GLN A 89 12.83 -4.99 9.47
CA GLN A 89 12.10 -6.22 9.17
C GLN A 89 10.57 -5.99 9.21
N PRO A 90 9.80 -6.76 8.44
CA PRO A 90 8.35 -6.79 8.56
C PRO A 90 7.92 -7.19 9.98
N ALA A 91 6.89 -6.56 10.53
CA ALA A 91 6.42 -6.79 11.89
C ALA A 91 6.07 -8.25 12.19
N ASN A 92 5.55 -8.97 11.19
CA ASN A 92 5.22 -10.40 11.27
C ASN A 92 6.45 -11.33 11.29
N GLU A 93 7.66 -10.82 11.06
CA GLU A 93 8.91 -11.60 11.02
C GLU A 93 9.78 -11.40 12.28
N ILE A 94 9.40 -10.48 13.18
CA ILE A 94 10.18 -10.11 14.37
C ILE A 94 9.90 -11.03 15.59
N ALA A 95 9.10 -12.08 15.41
CA ALA A 95 8.52 -13.00 16.42
C ALA A 95 7.34 -12.40 17.21
N PRO A 96 6.39 -13.24 17.71
CA PRO A 96 5.28 -12.79 18.57
C PRO A 96 5.75 -12.27 19.93
#